data_AF-A0A7Y5YDD8-F1
#
_entry.id   AF-A0A7Y5YDD8-F1
#
_cell.length_a   1.000
_cell.length_b   1.000
_cell.length_c   1.000
_cell.angle_alpha   90.00
_cell.angle_beta   90.00
_cell.angle_gamma   90.00
#
_symmetry.space_group_name_H-M   'P 1'
#
loop_
_entity.id
_entity.type
_entity.pdbx_description
1 polymer ?
#
loop_
_entity_poly.entity_id
_entity_poly.type
_entity_poly.pdbx_seq_one_letter_code
_entity_poly.pdbx_strand_id
1 'polypeptide(L)'
;MTTNRDFIPAAIKRKVRQRCGFGCVMCGSPIFDYEHIDGYGKTGHDADQMTLLCPMHHREKTAERLPVSRVRKANKSPYNKTRDLGSKHPLYFDGSSLTVELGSLKVVWSADAPEASAIEVDGEPIIKVAFVDGAISLNLLIRDADNKPLLVVRDGELRHAVATWDVAFEGRTLIVRRALGDVVLRIRLMPPNRIVIERAEIWCRGVLIRLGKACDQGDGIEVANNRTTYRDETVYGNRLLLAVGDYLGFEGQIFTTFIPQRWLGGIPAKPGSFSRIGGGQRMSNKSGGYLDDCRALTSNSFLAPAVWGLPDKRGRREES
;
A
#
# COMPACT_ATOMS: atom_id res chain seq x y z
N MET A 1 -31.69 -23.64 2.68
CA MET A 1 -30.69 -24.71 2.46
C MET A 1 -29.32 -24.06 2.40
N THR A 2 -28.59 -24.07 3.51
CA THR A 2 -27.19 -23.61 3.57
C THR A 2 -26.33 -24.67 2.90
N THR A 3 -26.14 -24.56 1.59
CA THR A 3 -25.14 -25.35 0.87
C THR A 3 -23.80 -25.07 1.51
N ASN A 4 -23.26 -26.05 2.22
CA ASN A 4 -21.89 -26.04 2.73
C ASN A 4 -20.99 -25.93 1.50
N ARG A 5 -20.60 -24.71 1.12
CA ARG A 5 -19.68 -24.50 0.00
C ARG A 5 -18.34 -25.04 0.46
N ASP A 6 -17.86 -26.06 -0.22
CA ASP A 6 -16.55 -26.64 0.07
C ASP A 6 -15.48 -25.56 0.10
N PHE A 7 -14.46 -25.76 0.92
CA PHE A 7 -13.36 -24.82 1.03
C PHE A 7 -12.51 -24.83 -0.25
N ILE A 8 -12.31 -23.68 -0.90
CA ILE A 8 -11.37 -23.56 -2.02
C ILE A 8 -9.94 -23.74 -1.51
N PRO A 9 -9.18 -24.75 -1.98
CA PRO A 9 -7.81 -25.00 -1.51
C PRO A 9 -6.88 -23.79 -1.68
N ALA A 10 -5.95 -23.62 -0.74
CA ALA A 10 -5.04 -22.47 -0.73
C ALA A 10 -4.18 -22.37 -2.00
N ALA A 11 -3.76 -23.51 -2.56
CA ALA A 11 -3.00 -23.55 -3.82
C ALA A 11 -3.81 -23.01 -5.02
N ILE A 12 -5.10 -23.36 -5.10
CA ILE A 12 -6.01 -22.86 -6.14
C ILE A 12 -6.24 -21.36 -5.95
N LYS A 13 -6.54 -20.92 -4.72
CA LYS A 13 -6.69 -19.49 -4.38
C LYS A 13 -5.49 -18.66 -4.83
N ARG A 14 -4.26 -19.16 -4.59
CA ARG A 14 -3.02 -18.51 -5.04
C ARG A 14 -2.90 -18.49 -6.57
N LYS A 15 -3.12 -19.63 -7.25
CA LYS A 15 -3.05 -19.71 -8.72
C LYS A 15 -3.98 -18.68 -9.37
N VAL A 16 -5.21 -18.56 -8.87
CA VAL A 16 -6.19 -17.57 -9.34
C VAL A 16 -5.70 -16.14 -9.09
N ARG A 17 -5.22 -15.82 -7.88
CA ARG A 17 -4.68 -14.49 -7.56
C ARG A 17 -3.52 -14.08 -8.46
N GLN A 18 -2.54 -14.97 -8.62
CA GLN A 18 -1.38 -14.74 -9.47
C GLN A 18 -1.79 -14.50 -10.92
N ARG A 19 -2.73 -15.29 -11.46
CA ARG A 19 -3.24 -15.11 -12.83
C ARG A 19 -3.97 -13.76 -12.98
N CYS A 20 -4.86 -13.43 -12.03
CA CYS A 20 -5.66 -12.20 -12.06
C CYS A 20 -4.87 -10.92 -11.75
N GLY A 21 -3.59 -11.03 -11.35
CA GLY A 21 -2.78 -9.87 -10.95
C GLY A 21 -3.24 -9.28 -9.62
N PHE A 22 -3.65 -10.15 -8.68
CA PHE A 22 -3.98 -9.81 -7.30
C PHE A 22 -5.12 -8.80 -7.11
N GLY A 23 -6.03 -8.73 -8.08
CA GLY A 23 -7.20 -7.88 -7.98
C GLY A 23 -8.32 -8.34 -8.91
N CYS A 24 -9.45 -7.64 -8.81
CA CYS A 24 -10.59 -7.81 -9.71
C CYS A 24 -10.14 -7.75 -11.18
N VAL A 25 -10.48 -8.75 -11.98
CA VAL A 25 -10.05 -8.78 -13.39
C VAL A 25 -10.61 -7.62 -14.22
N MET A 26 -11.72 -7.02 -13.78
CA MET A 26 -12.41 -5.92 -14.48
C MET A 26 -11.78 -4.54 -14.20
N CYS A 27 -11.41 -4.27 -12.93
CA CYS A 27 -11.01 -2.92 -12.50
C CYS A 27 -9.77 -2.89 -11.60
N GLY A 28 -9.16 -4.03 -11.31
CA GLY A 28 -7.92 -4.12 -10.53
C GLY A 28 -8.03 -3.96 -9.02
N SER A 29 -9.25 -3.75 -8.48
CA SER A 29 -9.49 -3.61 -7.04
C SER A 29 -8.84 -4.74 -6.23
N PRO A 30 -8.03 -4.43 -5.20
CA PRO A 30 -7.39 -5.43 -4.34
C PRO A 30 -8.36 -6.10 -3.37
N ILE A 31 -9.56 -5.53 -3.19
CA ILE A 31 -10.66 -6.16 -2.46
C ILE A 31 -11.51 -6.93 -3.47
N PHE A 32 -11.60 -8.24 -3.28
CA PHE A 32 -12.24 -9.16 -4.21
C PHE A 32 -12.80 -10.41 -3.53
N ASP A 33 -13.71 -11.06 -4.24
CA ASP A 33 -14.22 -12.39 -3.97
C ASP A 33 -13.71 -13.36 -5.05
N TYR A 34 -13.58 -14.63 -4.66
CA TYR A 34 -13.33 -15.73 -5.59
C TYR A 34 -14.62 -16.10 -6.28
N GLU A 35 -14.65 -15.98 -7.61
CA GLU A 35 -15.85 -16.22 -8.39
C GLU A 35 -15.69 -17.39 -9.36
N HIS A 36 -16.71 -18.24 -9.42
CA HIS A 36 -16.81 -19.31 -10.43
C HIS A 36 -17.44 -18.72 -11.69
N ILE A 37 -16.71 -18.67 -12.81
CA ILE A 37 -17.15 -17.95 -14.02
C ILE A 37 -18.50 -18.48 -14.52
N ASP A 38 -18.70 -19.80 -14.58
CA ASP A 38 -19.95 -20.44 -15.02
C ASP A 38 -20.83 -20.96 -13.89
N GLY A 39 -20.47 -20.66 -12.64
CA GLY A 39 -21.13 -21.15 -11.45
C GLY A 39 -20.55 -22.48 -10.93
N TYR A 40 -20.56 -22.61 -9.59
CA TYR A 40 -19.92 -23.72 -8.88
C TYR A 40 -20.36 -25.10 -9.35
N GLY A 41 -21.68 -25.31 -9.53
CA GLY A 41 -22.23 -26.62 -9.93
C GLY A 41 -21.76 -27.14 -11.29
N LYS A 42 -21.17 -26.27 -12.13
CA LYS A 42 -20.62 -26.66 -13.45
C LYS A 42 -19.11 -26.87 -13.43
N THR A 43 -18.38 -26.16 -12.56
CA THR A 43 -16.92 -26.06 -12.67
C THR A 43 -16.16 -26.57 -11.45
N GLY A 44 -16.83 -26.77 -10.31
CA GLY A 44 -16.17 -27.05 -9.03
C GLY A 44 -15.08 -26.00 -8.72
N HIS A 45 -14.01 -26.43 -8.05
CA HIS A 45 -12.82 -25.60 -7.76
C HIS A 45 -11.71 -25.74 -8.81
N ASP A 46 -12.05 -25.71 -10.11
CA ASP A 46 -11.03 -25.56 -11.16
C ASP A 46 -10.53 -24.11 -11.19
N ALA A 47 -9.25 -23.92 -10.90
CA ALA A 47 -8.60 -22.63 -10.94
C ALA A 47 -8.82 -21.90 -12.27
N ASP A 48 -8.86 -22.62 -13.40
CA ASP A 48 -8.95 -22.03 -14.74
C ASP A 48 -10.39 -21.57 -15.08
N GLN A 49 -11.38 -22.07 -14.35
CA GLN A 49 -12.78 -21.63 -14.42
C GLN A 49 -13.18 -20.65 -13.30
N MET A 50 -12.25 -20.30 -12.42
CA MET A 50 -12.46 -19.29 -11.38
C MET A 50 -11.85 -17.95 -11.80
N THR A 51 -12.20 -16.86 -11.14
CA THR A 51 -11.61 -15.52 -11.32
C THR A 51 -11.74 -14.70 -10.04
N LEU A 52 -11.24 -13.46 -10.06
CA LEU A 52 -11.43 -12.48 -9.01
C LEU A 52 -12.35 -11.36 -9.48
N LEU A 53 -13.40 -11.06 -8.70
CA LEU A 53 -14.26 -9.89 -8.92
C LEU A 53 -14.37 -9.09 -7.62
N CYS A 54 -14.37 -7.76 -7.71
CA CYS A 54 -14.70 -6.93 -6.54
C CYS A 54 -16.20 -7.05 -6.19
N PRO A 55 -16.62 -6.68 -4.97
CA PRO A 55 -18.02 -6.80 -4.55
C PRO A 55 -19.03 -6.18 -5.52
N MET A 56 -18.67 -5.06 -6.15
CA MET A 56 -19.48 -4.41 -7.19
C MET A 56 -19.62 -5.29 -8.44
N HIS A 57 -18.53 -5.68 -9.09
CA HIS A 57 -18.59 -6.50 -10.32
C HIS A 57 -19.14 -7.90 -10.06
N HIS A 58 -18.89 -8.47 -8.88
CA HIS A 58 -19.49 -9.72 -8.45
C HIS A 58 -21.01 -9.59 -8.42
N ARG A 59 -21.54 -8.55 -7.74
CA ARG A 59 -22.99 -8.28 -7.69
C ARG A 59 -23.59 -8.03 -9.08
N GLU A 60 -22.91 -7.26 -9.93
CA GLU A 60 -23.38 -7.01 -11.31
C GLU A 60 -23.44 -8.29 -12.15
N LYS A 61 -22.50 -9.21 -11.97
CA LYS A 61 -22.52 -10.52 -12.62
C LYS A 61 -23.66 -11.39 -12.08
N THR A 62 -23.81 -11.47 -10.75
CA THR A 62 -24.88 -12.25 -10.11
C THR A 62 -26.26 -11.75 -10.51
N ALA A 63 -26.42 -10.44 -10.69
CA ALA A 63 -27.67 -9.82 -11.15
C ALA A 63 -27.82 -9.80 -12.68
N GLU A 64 -26.95 -10.52 -13.41
CA GLU A 64 -26.96 -10.69 -14.88
C GLU A 64 -26.79 -9.40 -15.70
N ARG A 65 -26.50 -8.26 -15.06
CA ARG A 65 -26.20 -6.98 -15.72
C ARG A 65 -24.79 -6.93 -16.30
N LEU A 66 -23.87 -7.69 -15.73
CA LEU A 66 -22.53 -7.92 -16.29
C LEU A 66 -22.47 -9.29 -16.98
N PRO A 67 -22.45 -9.34 -18.32
CA PRO A 67 -22.42 -10.61 -19.04
C PRO A 67 -21.17 -11.45 -18.72
N VAL A 68 -21.35 -12.76 -18.54
CA VAL A 68 -20.26 -13.72 -18.28
C VAL A 68 -19.19 -13.68 -19.37
N SER A 69 -19.58 -13.45 -20.63
CA SER A 69 -18.65 -13.29 -21.76
C SER A 69 -17.66 -12.13 -21.54
N ARG A 70 -18.12 -11.04 -20.91
CA ARG A 70 -17.29 -9.87 -20.57
C ARG A 70 -16.31 -10.22 -19.45
N VAL A 71 -16.75 -10.97 -18.44
CA VAL A 71 -15.89 -11.49 -17.36
C VAL A 71 -14.82 -12.44 -17.91
N ARG A 72 -15.17 -13.33 -18.85
CA ARG A 72 -14.21 -14.22 -19.51
C ARG A 72 -13.15 -13.45 -20.29
N LYS A 73 -13.57 -12.43 -21.04
CA LYS A 73 -12.64 -11.57 -21.78
C LYS A 73 -11.65 -10.88 -20.82
N ALA A 74 -12.15 -10.33 -19.72
CA ALA A 74 -11.30 -9.73 -18.69
C ALA A 74 -10.39 -10.75 -17.99
N ASN A 75 -10.83 -11.98 -17.74
CA ASN A 75 -9.98 -13.01 -17.14
C ASN A 75 -8.80 -13.42 -18.03
N LYS A 76 -8.95 -13.35 -19.37
CA LYS A 76 -7.85 -13.59 -20.32
C LYS A 76 -6.81 -12.46 -20.33
N SER A 77 -7.23 -11.24 -20.02
CA SER A 77 -6.34 -10.06 -19.94
C SER A 77 -6.69 -9.22 -18.71
N PRO A 78 -6.34 -9.68 -17.49
CA PRO A 78 -6.75 -9.02 -16.27
C PRO A 78 -6.24 -7.59 -16.17
N TYR A 79 -7.06 -6.70 -15.63
CA TYR A 79 -6.76 -5.26 -15.53
C TYR A 79 -5.34 -4.99 -15.00
N ASN A 80 -4.95 -5.58 -13.87
CA ASN A 80 -3.65 -5.31 -13.25
C ASN A 80 -2.45 -5.83 -14.07
N LYS A 81 -2.61 -6.84 -14.93
CA LYS A 81 -1.46 -7.49 -15.63
C LYS A 81 -0.77 -6.62 -16.68
N THR A 82 -1.36 -5.48 -17.02
CA THR A 82 -0.79 -4.49 -17.96
C THR A 82 -0.11 -3.31 -17.24
N ARG A 83 0.07 -3.42 -15.92
CA ARG A 83 0.50 -2.32 -15.04
C ARG A 83 1.53 -2.82 -14.02
N ASP A 84 2.35 -1.90 -13.53
CA ASP A 84 3.33 -2.22 -12.47
C ASP A 84 2.70 -2.28 -11.08
N LEU A 85 1.70 -1.41 -10.86
CA LEU A 85 0.95 -1.31 -9.61
C LEU A 85 -0.54 -1.54 -9.88
N GLY A 86 -1.20 -2.21 -8.94
CA GLY A 86 -2.65 -2.38 -8.95
C GLY A 86 -3.42 -1.06 -8.80
N SER A 87 -4.74 -1.17 -8.89
CA SER A 87 -5.66 -0.05 -8.69
C SER A 87 -5.59 0.52 -7.27
N LYS A 88 -5.82 1.83 -7.17
CA LYS A 88 -5.91 2.56 -5.91
C LYS A 88 -7.02 2.00 -5.04
N HIS A 89 -6.73 1.83 -3.75
CA HIS A 89 -7.71 1.47 -2.74
C HIS A 89 -7.60 2.42 -1.54
N PRO A 90 -8.63 3.26 -1.28
CA PRO A 90 -8.62 4.16 -0.14
C PRO A 90 -8.54 3.39 1.18
N LEU A 91 -7.71 3.89 2.10
CA LEU A 91 -7.70 3.48 3.50
C LEU A 91 -8.60 4.42 4.29
N TYR A 92 -9.44 3.84 5.14
CA TYR A 92 -10.44 4.58 5.90
C TYR A 92 -10.01 4.67 7.36
N PHE A 93 -9.21 5.68 7.67
CA PHE A 93 -8.89 6.07 9.05
C PHE A 93 -9.65 7.36 9.40
N ASP A 94 -10.00 7.51 10.67
CA ASP A 94 -10.80 8.61 11.19
C ASP A 94 -10.41 8.94 12.64
N GLY A 95 -10.73 10.15 13.07
CA GLY A 95 -10.41 10.69 14.39
C GLY A 95 -9.20 11.62 14.42
N SER A 96 -8.89 12.13 15.61
CA SER A 96 -7.84 13.12 15.85
C SER A 96 -6.49 12.52 16.26
N SER A 97 -6.34 11.20 16.17
CA SER A 97 -5.09 10.51 16.50
C SER A 97 -4.91 9.27 15.64
N LEU A 98 -3.68 8.80 15.47
CA LEU A 98 -3.36 7.52 14.84
C LEU A 98 -2.33 6.77 15.69
N THR A 99 -2.61 5.50 15.95
CA THR A 99 -1.68 4.56 16.56
C THR A 99 -1.02 3.70 15.49
N VAL A 100 0.31 3.71 15.43
CA VAL A 100 1.11 2.81 14.59
C VAL A 100 1.89 1.85 15.49
N GLU A 101 1.65 0.56 15.30
CA GLU A 101 2.38 -0.51 16.00
C GLU A 101 3.39 -1.17 15.06
N LEU A 102 4.64 -1.21 15.50
CA LEU A 102 5.81 -1.72 14.79
C LEU A 102 6.39 -2.87 15.62
N GLY A 103 5.71 -4.01 15.63
CA GLY A 103 5.99 -5.07 16.60
C GLY A 103 5.56 -4.68 18.02
N SER A 104 6.47 -4.83 18.99
CA SER A 104 6.22 -4.42 20.37
C SER A 104 6.38 -2.91 20.62
N LEU A 105 6.87 -2.16 19.64
CA LEU A 105 6.97 -0.70 19.71
C LEU A 105 5.67 -0.07 19.21
N LYS A 106 5.17 0.93 19.94
CA LYS A 106 3.97 1.68 19.61
C LYS A 106 4.26 3.18 19.52
N VAL A 107 3.74 3.84 18.49
CA VAL A 107 3.75 5.30 18.40
C VAL A 107 2.33 5.82 18.24
N VAL A 108 2.02 6.89 18.97
CA VAL A 108 0.73 7.57 18.93
C VAL A 108 0.94 9.04 18.56
N TRP A 109 0.34 9.45 17.45
CA TRP A 109 0.30 10.84 17.02
C TRP A 109 -1.10 11.40 17.16
N SER A 110 -1.21 12.68 17.52
CA SER A 110 -2.43 13.47 17.47
C SER A 110 -2.35 14.50 16.35
N ALA A 111 -3.50 15.07 15.99
CA ALA A 111 -3.60 16.15 15.01
C ALA A 111 -2.81 17.43 15.38
N ASP A 112 -2.31 17.54 16.62
CA ASP A 112 -1.44 18.64 17.05
C ASP A 112 -0.07 18.59 16.35
N ALA A 113 0.35 17.41 15.88
CA ALA A 113 1.49 17.22 15.01
C ALA A 113 0.97 17.01 13.58
N PRO A 114 0.94 18.06 12.71
CA PRO A 114 0.30 17.98 11.40
C PRO A 114 0.92 16.91 10.51
N GLU A 115 2.21 16.63 10.69
CA GLU A 115 2.89 15.52 10.07
C GLU A 115 3.89 14.88 11.04
N ALA A 116 3.99 13.55 10.97
CA ALA A 116 4.99 12.80 11.71
C ALA A 116 5.42 11.54 10.96
N SER A 117 6.60 11.02 11.30
CA SER A 117 7.16 9.82 10.69
C SER A 117 7.62 8.81 11.73
N ALA A 118 7.32 7.54 11.47
CA ALA A 118 7.83 6.46 12.31
C ALA A 118 9.30 6.17 11.97
N ILE A 119 9.62 6.12 10.68
CA ILE A 119 10.94 5.76 10.21
C ILE A 119 11.30 6.59 9.00
N GLU A 120 12.49 7.16 9.03
CA GLU A 120 13.13 7.84 7.91
C GLU A 120 14.51 7.22 7.65
N VAL A 121 14.86 7.08 6.38
CA VAL A 121 16.20 6.65 5.95
C VAL A 121 16.78 7.73 5.05
N ASP A 122 17.89 8.36 5.48
CA ASP A 122 18.51 9.54 4.88
C ASP A 122 17.48 10.59 4.40
N GLY A 123 16.54 10.95 5.27
CA GLY A 123 15.49 11.93 4.99
C GLY A 123 14.35 11.46 4.07
N GLU A 124 14.35 10.19 3.61
CA GLU A 124 13.19 9.61 2.92
C GLU A 124 12.24 8.98 3.94
N PRO A 125 10.99 9.49 4.08
CA PRO A 125 10.01 8.90 4.98
C PRO A 125 9.53 7.55 4.45
N ILE A 126 9.69 6.52 5.29
CA ILE A 126 9.24 5.17 4.98
C ILE A 126 7.82 4.94 5.49
N ILE A 127 7.53 5.44 6.70
CA ILE A 127 6.22 5.41 7.33
C ILE A 127 5.94 6.83 7.81
N LYS A 128 5.01 7.51 7.14
CA LYS A 128 4.60 8.88 7.46
C LYS A 128 3.10 8.96 7.64
N VAL A 129 2.69 9.83 8.56
CA VAL A 129 1.31 10.17 8.84
C VAL A 129 1.18 11.67 8.67
N ALA A 130 0.08 12.10 8.06
CA ALA A 130 -0.30 13.49 8.01
C ALA A 130 -1.76 13.63 8.47
N PHE A 131 -2.05 14.71 9.18
CA PHE A 131 -3.40 15.12 9.55
C PHE A 131 -3.76 16.31 8.69
N VAL A 132 -4.61 16.10 7.68
CA VAL A 132 -4.95 17.11 6.66
C VAL A 132 -6.46 17.34 6.71
N ASP A 133 -6.89 18.56 6.98
CA ASP A 133 -8.31 18.95 7.04
C ASP A 133 -9.17 18.03 7.93
N GLY A 134 -8.61 17.56 9.05
CA GLY A 134 -9.28 16.64 9.97
C GLY A 134 -9.28 15.17 9.54
N ALA A 135 -8.64 14.82 8.43
CA ALA A 135 -8.48 13.45 7.95
C ALA A 135 -7.06 12.89 8.23
N ILE A 136 -6.98 11.59 8.46
CA ILE A 136 -5.71 10.88 8.67
C ILE A 136 -5.22 10.31 7.34
N SER A 137 -4.07 10.78 6.88
CA SER A 137 -3.41 10.32 5.66
C SER A 137 -2.17 9.50 5.98
N LEU A 138 -2.21 8.20 5.66
CA LEU A 138 -1.07 7.30 5.79
C LEU A 138 -0.25 7.31 4.51
N ASN A 139 1.08 7.39 4.66
CA ASN A 139 2.06 7.22 3.60
C ASN A 139 3.03 6.09 4.00
N LEU A 140 3.20 5.11 3.13
CA LEU A 140 4.02 3.93 3.38
C LEU A 140 4.69 3.47 2.08
N LEU A 141 6.01 3.28 2.11
CA LEU A 141 6.76 2.75 0.97
C LEU A 141 7.56 1.52 1.38
N ILE A 142 7.12 0.35 0.92
CA ILE A 142 7.81 -0.92 1.19
C ILE A 142 8.42 -1.41 -0.10
N ARG A 143 9.74 -1.65 -0.07
CA ARG A 143 10.54 -2.09 -1.21
C ARG A 143 11.27 -3.40 -0.91
N ASP A 144 11.59 -4.14 -1.96
CA ASP A 144 12.44 -5.32 -1.91
C ASP A 144 13.94 -4.97 -1.94
N ALA A 145 14.81 -5.99 -1.90
CA ALA A 145 16.26 -5.83 -1.89
C ALA A 145 16.84 -5.17 -3.15
N ASP A 146 16.09 -5.17 -4.26
CA ASP A 146 16.43 -4.46 -5.50
C ASP A 146 15.85 -3.03 -5.52
N ASN A 147 15.32 -2.56 -4.39
CA ASN A 147 14.68 -1.26 -4.20
C ASN A 147 13.42 -1.08 -5.07
N LYS A 148 12.79 -2.17 -5.52
CA LYS A 148 11.53 -2.13 -6.26
C LYS A 148 10.35 -2.08 -5.28
N PRO A 149 9.29 -1.30 -5.57
CA PRO A 149 8.13 -1.22 -4.69
C PRO A 149 7.40 -2.56 -4.63
N LEU A 150 7.02 -2.97 -3.42
CA LEU A 150 6.10 -4.08 -3.14
C LEU A 150 4.72 -3.57 -2.75
N LEU A 151 4.69 -2.52 -1.92
CA LEU A 151 3.50 -1.81 -1.49
C LEU A 151 3.78 -0.32 -1.44
N VAL A 152 2.83 0.46 -1.94
CA VAL A 152 2.82 1.92 -1.84
C VAL A 152 1.49 2.31 -1.23
N VAL A 153 1.52 3.08 -0.15
CA VAL A 153 0.40 3.90 0.30
C VAL A 153 0.83 5.34 0.12
N ARG A 154 0.09 6.09 -0.69
CA ARG A 154 0.32 7.52 -0.90
C ARG A 154 -0.99 8.25 -0.68
N ASP A 155 -0.97 9.25 0.17
CA ASP A 155 -2.15 10.07 0.49
C ASP A 155 -3.37 9.23 0.92
N GLY A 156 -3.14 8.20 1.74
CA GLY A 156 -4.18 7.26 2.18
C GLY A 156 -4.64 6.27 1.12
N GLU A 157 -4.06 6.24 -0.09
CA GLU A 157 -4.41 5.29 -1.15
C GLU A 157 -3.39 4.17 -1.26
N LEU A 158 -3.84 2.94 -1.04
CA LEU A 158 -3.03 1.72 -1.14
C LEU A 158 -2.96 1.19 -2.57
N ARG A 159 -1.76 0.79 -2.98
CA ARG A 159 -1.46 0.08 -4.25
C ARG A 159 -0.37 -0.96 -4.01
N HIS A 160 -0.56 -2.16 -4.53
CA HIS A 160 0.44 -3.25 -4.45
C HIS A 160 1.11 -3.46 -5.80
N ALA A 161 2.33 -3.99 -5.78
CA ALA A 161 3.04 -4.38 -6.99
C ALA A 161 2.42 -5.62 -7.63
N VAL A 162 2.30 -5.59 -8.96
CA VAL A 162 1.80 -6.73 -9.75
C VAL A 162 2.91 -7.75 -10.00
N ALA A 163 4.16 -7.29 -10.03
CA ALA A 163 5.36 -8.11 -10.19
C ALA A 163 5.86 -8.70 -8.84
N THR A 164 4.95 -9.22 -8.02
CA THR A 164 5.26 -9.92 -6.77
C THR A 164 4.74 -11.35 -6.82
N TRP A 165 5.20 -12.21 -5.90
CA TRP A 165 4.82 -13.63 -5.94
C TRP A 165 3.39 -13.86 -5.47
N ASP A 166 2.95 -13.25 -4.38
CA ASP A 166 1.54 -13.30 -3.94
C ASP A 166 1.16 -12.09 -3.08
N VAL A 167 0.00 -11.50 -3.36
CA VAL A 167 -0.66 -10.49 -2.51
C VAL A 167 -2.05 -10.98 -2.16
N ALA A 168 -2.40 -10.88 -0.89
CA ALA A 168 -3.74 -11.18 -0.41
C ALA A 168 -4.20 -10.09 0.55
N PHE A 169 -5.44 -9.63 0.36
CA PHE A 169 -6.13 -8.75 1.30
C PHE A 169 -7.28 -9.56 1.90
N GLU A 170 -7.08 -10.07 3.11
CA GLU A 170 -8.03 -10.95 3.80
C GLU A 170 -8.62 -10.22 5.00
N GLY A 171 -9.89 -9.82 4.86
CA GLY A 171 -10.58 -8.98 5.84
C GLY A 171 -9.84 -7.65 6.03
N ARG A 172 -9.18 -7.49 7.17
CA ARG A 172 -8.41 -6.29 7.53
C ARG A 172 -6.90 -6.47 7.39
N THR A 173 -6.44 -7.62 6.88
CA THR A 173 -5.02 -7.96 6.84
C THR A 173 -4.53 -7.99 5.40
N LEU A 174 -3.55 -7.15 5.08
CA LEU A 174 -2.78 -7.23 3.85
C LEU A 174 -1.56 -8.11 4.09
N ILE A 175 -1.33 -9.07 3.19
CA ILE A 175 -0.17 -9.96 3.21
C ILE A 175 0.51 -9.93 1.85
N VAL A 176 1.82 -9.71 1.84
CA VAL A 176 2.68 -9.84 0.66
C VAL A 176 3.70 -10.94 0.91
N ARG A 177 3.93 -11.78 -0.10
CA ARG A 177 4.86 -12.92 -0.04
C ARG A 177 5.82 -12.87 -1.22
N ARG A 178 7.06 -13.32 -1.00
CA ARG A 178 8.08 -13.51 -2.05
C ARG A 178 8.15 -14.95 -2.55
N ALA A 179 7.76 -15.90 -1.71
CA ALA A 179 7.72 -17.33 -2.04
C ALA A 179 6.71 -18.05 -1.13
N LEU A 180 6.58 -19.36 -1.33
CA LEU A 180 5.77 -20.20 -0.45
C LEU A 180 6.31 -20.13 0.98
N GLY A 181 5.48 -19.70 1.93
CA GLY A 181 5.87 -19.56 3.34
C GLY A 181 6.68 -18.30 3.67
N ASP A 182 7.24 -17.61 2.66
CA ASP A 182 8.04 -16.40 2.86
C ASP A 182 7.15 -15.15 2.79
N VAL A 183 6.67 -14.72 3.97
CA VAL A 183 5.88 -13.49 4.16
C VAL A 183 6.84 -12.33 4.40
N VAL A 184 6.91 -11.41 3.44
CA VAL A 184 7.75 -10.20 3.54
C VAL A 184 7.02 -9.05 4.23
N LEU A 185 5.69 -9.04 4.15
CA LEU A 185 4.85 -8.01 4.74
C LEU A 185 3.54 -8.58 5.27
N ARG A 186 3.19 -8.19 6.49
CA ARG A 186 1.87 -8.42 7.09
C ARG A 186 1.42 -7.19 7.87
N ILE A 187 0.41 -6.52 7.35
CA ILE A 187 -0.18 -5.31 7.95
C ILE A 187 -1.64 -5.61 8.28
N ARG A 188 -2.07 -5.21 9.49
CA ARG A 188 -3.47 -5.21 9.90
C ARG A 188 -3.96 -3.79 10.06
N LEU A 189 -5.02 -3.46 9.36
CA LEU A 189 -5.73 -2.19 9.51
C LEU A 189 -6.78 -2.33 10.61
N MET A 190 -6.79 -1.41 11.56
CA MET A 190 -7.71 -1.39 12.69
C MET A 190 -8.37 -0.02 12.76
N PRO A 191 -9.32 0.28 11.85
CA PRO A 191 -10.09 1.51 11.93
C PRO A 191 -10.84 1.59 13.28
N PRO A 192 -11.10 2.80 13.80
CA PRO A 192 -10.92 4.07 13.09
C PRO A 192 -9.47 4.57 13.03
N ASN A 193 -8.57 4.20 13.95
CA ASN A 193 -7.33 4.95 14.15
C ASN A 193 -6.09 4.13 14.51
N ARG A 194 -6.01 2.86 14.08
CA ARG A 194 -4.87 2.01 14.40
C ARG A 194 -4.39 1.19 13.20
N ILE A 195 -3.08 1.07 13.06
CA ILE A 195 -2.43 0.18 12.10
C ILE A 195 -1.36 -0.64 12.81
N VAL A 196 -1.31 -1.93 12.51
CA VAL A 196 -0.36 -2.87 13.11
C VAL A 196 0.48 -3.50 12.00
N ILE A 197 1.79 -3.25 12.04
CA ILE A 197 2.76 -3.91 11.17
C ILE A 197 3.32 -5.10 11.95
N GLU A 198 2.71 -6.27 11.74
CA GLU A 198 3.08 -7.51 12.46
C GLU A 198 4.42 -8.07 11.99
N ARG A 199 4.76 -7.83 10.72
CA ARG A 199 6.01 -8.22 10.09
C ARG A 199 6.26 -7.33 8.88
N ALA A 200 7.46 -6.78 8.73
CA ALA A 200 7.92 -6.21 7.47
C ALA A 200 9.43 -6.33 7.31
N GLU A 201 9.89 -6.64 6.09
CA GLU A 201 11.26 -6.37 5.65
C GLU A 201 11.21 -5.21 4.65
N ILE A 202 11.81 -4.09 5.02
CA ILE A 202 11.75 -2.85 4.24
C ILE A 202 13.16 -2.46 3.83
N TRP A 203 13.38 -2.40 2.53
CA TRP A 203 14.64 -1.94 1.97
C TRP A 203 14.56 -0.47 1.57
N CYS A 204 15.63 0.27 1.86
CA CYS A 204 15.82 1.62 1.36
C CYS A 204 17.30 1.85 1.08
N ARG A 205 17.67 1.90 -0.20
CA ARG A 205 19.05 2.24 -0.65
C ARG A 205 20.14 1.50 0.13
N GLY A 206 19.99 0.18 0.22
CA GLY A 206 20.92 -0.72 0.91
C GLY A 206 20.83 -0.75 2.43
N VAL A 207 19.85 -0.08 3.03
CA VAL A 207 19.46 -0.25 4.43
C VAL A 207 18.29 -1.22 4.50
N LEU A 208 18.41 -2.24 5.34
CA LEU A 208 17.33 -3.17 5.66
C LEU A 208 16.79 -2.86 7.06
N ILE A 209 15.53 -2.46 7.09
CA ILE A 209 14.73 -2.31 8.31
C ILE A 209 13.81 -3.52 8.43
N ARG A 210 13.90 -4.21 9.56
CA ARG A 210 12.98 -5.28 9.94
C ARG A 210 12.03 -4.77 11.00
N LEU A 211 10.77 -5.13 10.87
CA LEU A 211 9.71 -4.77 11.80
C LEU A 211 8.99 -6.01 12.31
N GLY A 212 8.60 -5.96 13.57
CA GLY A 212 7.85 -6.97 14.26
C GLY A 212 8.52 -8.34 14.22
N LYS A 213 7.78 -9.36 13.81
CA LYS A 213 8.26 -10.74 13.68
C LYS A 213 9.32 -10.93 12.58
N ALA A 214 9.72 -9.88 11.85
CA ALA A 214 10.83 -9.93 10.90
C ALA A 214 12.20 -9.81 11.57
N CYS A 215 12.27 -9.26 12.77
CA CYS A 215 13.52 -9.06 13.48
C CYS A 215 14.14 -10.41 13.89
N ASP A 216 15.47 -10.51 13.81
CA ASP A 216 16.22 -11.72 14.16
C ASP A 216 16.25 -11.93 15.69
N GLN A 217 16.21 -10.84 16.47
CA GLN A 217 16.39 -10.84 17.93
C GLN A 217 15.19 -10.32 18.73
N GLY A 218 13.96 -10.48 18.24
CA GLY A 218 12.76 -10.17 19.02
C GLY A 218 11.60 -9.59 18.19
N ASP A 219 10.83 -8.71 18.83
CA ASP A 219 9.69 -8.00 18.25
C ASP A 219 9.92 -6.50 18.44
N GLY A 220 9.69 -5.67 17.41
CA GLY A 220 10.03 -4.24 17.45
C GLY A 220 10.58 -3.72 16.12
N ILE A 221 11.61 -2.88 16.17
CA ILE A 221 12.34 -2.36 15.00
C ILE A 221 13.78 -2.86 15.06
N GLU A 222 14.30 -3.36 13.96
CA GLU A 222 15.72 -3.71 13.78
C GLU A 222 16.29 -3.06 12.53
N VAL A 223 17.43 -2.41 12.68
CA VAL A 223 18.26 -1.94 11.57
C VAL A 223 19.34 -2.99 11.32
N ALA A 224 19.08 -3.90 10.38
CA ALA A 224 19.87 -5.12 10.20
C ALA A 224 21.35 -4.84 9.88
N ASN A 225 21.62 -3.72 9.19
CA ASN A 225 22.97 -3.29 8.80
C ASN A 225 23.94 -3.12 9.97
N ASN A 226 23.43 -2.73 11.15
CA ASN A 226 24.25 -2.50 12.34
C ASN A 226 23.71 -3.21 13.58
N ARG A 227 22.66 -4.03 13.44
CA ARG A 227 21.99 -4.80 14.50
C ARG A 227 21.41 -3.93 15.63
N THR A 228 21.16 -2.65 15.37
CA THR A 228 20.47 -1.79 16.34
C THR A 228 19.01 -2.23 16.43
N THR A 229 18.50 -2.43 17.66
CA THR A 229 17.10 -2.80 17.89
C THR A 229 16.41 -1.86 18.87
N TYR A 230 15.13 -1.57 18.62
CA TYR A 230 14.24 -0.80 19.51
C TYR A 230 12.99 -1.63 19.77
N ARG A 231 12.60 -1.80 21.04
CA ARG A 231 11.54 -2.73 21.46
C ARG A 231 10.83 -2.23 22.71
N ASP A 232 9.59 -2.66 22.91
CA ASP A 232 8.83 -2.55 24.16
C ASP A 232 8.62 -1.10 24.66
N GLU A 233 8.59 -0.15 23.72
CA GLU A 233 8.40 1.27 24.00
C GLU A 233 7.05 1.78 23.49
N THR A 234 6.46 2.73 24.20
CA THR A 234 5.30 3.51 23.72
C THR A 234 5.65 5.00 23.68
N VAL A 235 5.59 5.58 22.49
CA VAL A 235 5.97 6.98 22.24
C VAL A 235 4.74 7.81 21.86
N TYR A 236 4.68 9.04 22.37
CA TYR A 236 3.58 9.99 22.13
C TYR A 236 4.12 11.30 21.55
N GLY A 237 3.43 11.85 20.55
CA GLY A 237 3.56 13.27 20.17
C GLY A 237 4.91 13.70 19.58
N ASN A 238 5.72 12.78 19.07
CA ASN A 238 7.03 13.06 18.49
C ASN A 238 6.94 13.28 16.96
N ARG A 239 7.80 14.14 16.40
CA ARG A 239 7.80 14.39 14.93
C ARG A 239 8.38 13.20 14.16
N LEU A 240 9.44 12.59 14.68
CA LEU A 240 10.11 11.45 14.08
C LEU A 240 10.44 10.41 15.15
N LEU A 241 10.09 9.14 14.96
CA LEU A 241 10.50 8.10 15.92
C LEU A 241 11.95 7.71 15.66
N LEU A 242 12.28 7.22 14.47
CA LEU A 242 13.61 6.70 14.15
C LEU A 242 14.18 7.34 12.87
N ALA A 243 15.32 8.02 13.02
CA ALA A 243 16.16 8.45 11.92
C ALA A 243 17.29 7.43 11.68
N VAL A 244 17.46 6.98 10.44
CA VAL A 244 18.51 6.04 10.05
C VAL A 244 19.37 6.61 8.94
N GLY A 245 20.69 6.49 9.08
CA GLY A 245 21.64 6.76 8.00
C GLY A 245 22.60 7.91 8.26
N ASP A 246 23.12 8.47 7.19
CA ASP A 246 24.24 9.43 7.22
C ASP A 246 23.76 10.88 7.37
N TYR A 247 22.48 11.12 7.08
CA TYR A 247 21.79 12.37 7.29
C TYR A 247 20.80 12.21 8.45
N LEU A 248 21.12 12.80 9.60
CA LEU A 248 20.28 12.79 10.80
C LEU A 248 19.50 14.09 10.99
N GLY A 249 19.33 14.87 9.91
CA GLY A 249 18.97 16.29 9.93
C GLY A 249 17.50 16.62 10.22
N PHE A 250 16.94 16.03 11.27
CA PHE A 250 15.76 16.58 11.92
C PHE A 250 16.05 16.83 13.40
N GLU A 251 15.49 17.90 13.95
CA GLU A 251 15.28 18.04 15.38
C GLU A 251 13.97 17.33 15.76
N GLY A 252 13.91 16.76 16.96
CA GLY A 252 12.70 16.12 17.50
C GLY A 252 12.51 14.64 17.16
N GLN A 253 13.58 13.95 16.77
CA GLN A 253 13.65 12.49 16.71
C GLN A 253 13.86 11.88 18.10
N ILE A 254 13.25 10.71 18.34
CA ILE A 254 13.47 9.96 19.59
C ILE A 254 14.73 9.10 19.50
N PHE A 255 14.88 8.40 18.38
CA PHE A 255 15.98 7.48 18.14
C PHE A 255 16.74 7.85 16.87
N THR A 256 18.05 7.61 16.91
CA THR A 256 18.93 7.75 15.76
C THR A 256 19.92 6.60 15.69
N THR A 257 20.28 6.18 14.48
CA THR A 257 21.37 5.24 14.26
C THR A 257 22.05 5.46 12.91
N PHE A 258 23.38 5.41 12.91
CA PHE A 258 24.21 5.58 11.70
C PHE A 258 24.41 4.23 10.99
N ILE A 259 24.61 4.25 9.67
CA ILE A 259 24.81 3.03 8.88
C ILE A 259 26.29 2.93 8.47
N PRO A 260 27.11 2.13 9.17
CA PRO A 260 28.53 2.00 8.82
C PRO A 260 28.74 1.37 7.45
N GLN A 261 27.84 0.47 7.04
CA GLN A 261 27.92 -0.23 5.76
C GLN A 261 26.53 -0.55 5.20
N ARG A 262 26.28 -0.10 3.97
CA ARG A 262 25.07 -0.43 3.20
C ARG A 262 25.22 -1.75 2.48
N TRP A 263 24.12 -2.40 2.13
CA TRP A 263 24.08 -3.70 1.47
C TRP A 263 23.59 -3.59 0.02
N LEU A 264 24.02 -4.52 -0.84
CA LEU A 264 23.50 -4.76 -2.18
C LEU A 264 23.03 -6.22 -2.24
N GLY A 265 21.73 -6.45 -2.42
CA GLY A 265 21.17 -7.82 -2.46
C GLY A 265 21.45 -8.64 -1.20
N GLY A 266 21.47 -8.02 -0.01
CA GLY A 266 21.78 -8.72 1.25
C GLY A 266 23.26 -8.84 1.60
N ILE A 267 24.17 -8.39 0.73
CA ILE A 267 25.62 -8.49 0.96
C ILE A 267 26.18 -7.10 1.26
N PRO A 268 27.08 -6.94 2.25
CA PRO A 268 27.71 -5.66 2.50
C PRO A 268 28.42 -5.10 1.26
N ALA A 269 28.03 -3.89 0.85
CA ALA A 269 28.55 -3.23 -0.33
C ALA A 269 29.97 -2.73 -0.11
N LYS A 270 30.74 -2.58 -1.19
CA LYS A 270 32.08 -1.98 -1.13
C LYS A 270 31.97 -0.51 -0.70
N PRO A 271 32.91 0.01 0.09
CA PRO A 271 32.96 1.44 0.40
C PRO A 271 32.88 2.29 -0.87
N GLY A 272 32.03 3.32 -0.88
CA GLY A 272 31.81 4.19 -2.04
C GLY A 272 30.82 3.67 -3.10
N SER A 273 30.23 2.48 -2.93
CA SER A 273 29.13 1.99 -3.79
C SER A 273 27.87 2.85 -3.73
N PHE A 274 27.69 3.58 -2.64
CA PHE A 274 26.68 4.61 -2.48
C PHE A 274 27.42 5.94 -2.39
N SER A 275 27.08 6.88 -3.27
CA SER A 275 27.78 8.17 -3.47
C SER A 275 27.98 8.96 -2.17
N ARG A 276 29.12 9.65 -2.06
CA ARG A 276 29.51 10.51 -0.91
C ARG A 276 28.53 11.67 -0.72
N ILE A 277 28.13 11.86 0.54
CA ILE A 277 27.42 13.01 1.13
C ILE A 277 26.03 13.25 0.53
N GLY A 278 24.99 12.80 1.25
CA GLY A 278 23.62 13.28 1.12
C GLY A 278 22.94 13.07 -0.25
N GLY A 279 22.22 11.96 -0.39
CA GLY A 279 21.14 11.83 -1.37
C GLY A 279 21.55 11.58 -2.82
N GLY A 280 21.11 10.44 -3.35
CA GLY A 280 21.05 10.18 -4.80
C GLY A 280 22.02 9.10 -5.29
N GLN A 281 21.47 7.99 -5.76
CA GLN A 281 22.17 7.16 -6.73
C GLN A 281 22.37 7.98 -8.02
N ARG A 282 23.53 7.81 -8.70
CA ARG A 282 23.59 8.01 -10.15
C ARG A 282 22.67 6.96 -10.79
N MET A 283 21.45 7.35 -11.13
CA MET A 283 20.58 6.52 -11.95
C MET A 283 21.10 6.54 -13.39
N SER A 284 21.72 5.47 -13.85
CA SER A 284 21.70 5.15 -15.28
C SER A 284 20.33 4.56 -15.60
N ASN A 285 19.33 5.43 -15.74
CA ASN A 285 18.00 5.01 -16.13
C ASN A 285 18.02 4.72 -17.64
N LYS A 286 18.38 3.49 -18.02
CA LYS A 286 18.00 2.97 -19.33
C LYS A 286 16.55 2.48 -19.23
N SER A 287 15.66 3.36 -19.66
CA SER A 287 14.26 3.14 -20.10
C SER A 287 13.23 2.61 -19.09
N GLY A 288 12.25 3.47 -18.79
CA GLY A 288 10.96 3.11 -18.19
C GLY A 288 10.43 4.22 -17.31
N GLY A 289 9.99 5.34 -17.90
CA GLY A 289 9.43 6.46 -17.14
C GLY A 289 8.19 6.03 -16.36
N TYR A 290 8.23 6.22 -15.03
CA TYR A 290 7.01 6.38 -14.25
C TYR A 290 6.38 7.69 -14.72
N LEU A 291 5.39 7.62 -15.61
CA LEU A 291 4.54 8.76 -15.90
C LEU A 291 3.69 9.01 -14.65
N ASP A 292 4.01 10.11 -13.98
CA ASP A 292 3.12 10.82 -13.09
C ASP A 292 1.89 11.26 -13.88
N ASP A 293 0.72 10.72 -13.56
CA ASP A 293 -0.57 11.21 -14.07
C ASP A 293 -0.99 12.52 -13.37
N CYS A 294 -0.04 13.28 -12.82
CA CYS A 294 -0.26 14.63 -12.30
C CYS A 294 0.12 15.65 -13.37
N ARG A 295 -0.71 15.79 -14.41
CA ARG A 295 -0.67 17.01 -15.21
C ARG A 295 -1.22 18.16 -14.38
N ALA A 296 -0.33 19.09 -14.04
CA ALA A 296 -0.73 20.47 -13.78
C ALA A 296 -1.45 20.97 -15.04
N LEU A 297 -2.76 21.19 -14.94
CA LEU A 297 -3.48 22.02 -15.89
C LEU A 297 -3.03 23.46 -15.64
N THR A 298 -1.99 23.88 -16.36
CA THR A 298 -1.72 25.29 -16.55
C THR A 298 -2.91 25.92 -17.25
N SER A 299 -3.49 26.91 -16.59
CA SER A 299 -4.41 27.90 -17.12
C SER A 299 -4.13 28.24 -18.59
N ASN A 300 -5.03 27.88 -19.50
CA ASN A 300 -5.67 28.82 -20.42
C ASN A 300 -6.77 28.16 -21.26
N SER A 301 -8.00 28.59 -20.94
CA SER A 301 -9.08 28.96 -21.85
C SER A 301 -9.84 27.92 -22.71
N PHE A 302 -11.17 28.12 -22.66
CA PHE A 302 -12.25 27.71 -23.57
C PHE A 302 -12.91 26.34 -23.33
N LEU A 303 -13.94 26.33 -22.48
CA LEU A 303 -15.36 26.15 -22.84
C LEU A 303 -16.26 26.27 -21.58
N ALA A 304 -17.43 26.89 -21.75
CA ALA A 304 -18.28 27.54 -20.75
C ALA A 304 -18.94 26.64 -19.68
N PRO A 305 -19.38 27.19 -18.52
CA PRO A 305 -20.18 26.44 -17.55
C PRO A 305 -21.62 26.24 -18.06
N ALA A 306 -22.06 24.98 -18.07
CA ALA A 306 -23.46 24.62 -18.25
C ALA A 306 -24.28 25.09 -17.05
N VAL A 307 -25.15 26.07 -17.29
CA VAL A 307 -26.18 26.53 -16.37
C VAL A 307 -27.31 25.51 -16.37
N TRP A 308 -27.51 24.80 -15.26
CA TRP A 308 -28.75 24.06 -15.00
C TRP A 308 -29.70 24.97 -14.23
N GLY A 309 -30.72 25.45 -14.94
CA GLY A 309 -31.78 26.29 -14.40
C GLY A 309 -32.82 25.52 -13.59
N LEU A 310 -33.35 26.20 -12.57
CA LEU A 310 -34.67 26.00 -11.98
C LEU A 310 -35.22 27.39 -11.57
N PRO A 311 -36.55 27.55 -11.46
CA PRO A 311 -37.30 28.45 -12.35
C PRO A 311 -37.57 29.88 -11.85
N ASP A 312 -37.83 30.73 -12.84
CA ASP A 312 -38.39 32.08 -12.84
C ASP A 312 -39.54 32.25 -11.83
N LYS A 313 -39.32 33.06 -10.79
CA LYS A 313 -40.38 33.75 -10.05
C LYS A 313 -40.33 35.24 -10.35
N ARG A 314 -40.93 35.62 -11.47
CA ARG A 314 -41.42 36.97 -11.71
C ARG A 314 -42.50 37.32 -10.67
N GLY A 315 -42.25 38.40 -9.92
CA GLY A 315 -43.20 38.95 -8.96
C GLY A 315 -42.83 40.35 -8.47
N ARG A 316 -42.90 41.32 -9.40
CA ARG A 316 -43.23 42.76 -9.25
C ARG A 316 -42.54 43.67 -8.22
N ARG A 317 -42.19 44.84 -8.78
CA ARG A 317 -41.91 46.17 -8.19
C ARG A 317 -42.86 46.59 -7.06
N GLU A 318 -42.32 47.40 -6.14
CA GLU A 318 -42.60 48.83 -5.87
C GLU A 318 -41.70 49.24 -4.68
N GLU A 319 -40.74 50.16 -4.84
CA GLU A 319 -40.86 51.61 -4.59
C GLU A 319 -41.51 51.99 -3.25
N SER A 320 -40.67 52.11 -2.20
CA SER A 320 -40.59 53.23 -1.24
C SER A 320 -39.60 52.89 -0.13
#